data_AF-A0A957C455-F1
#
_entry.id   AF-A0A957C455-F1
#
_cell.length_a   1.000
_cell.length_b   1.000
_cell.length_c   1.000
_cell.angle_alpha   90.00
_cell.angle_beta   90.00
_cell.angle_gamma   90.00
#
_symmetry.space_group_name_H-M   'P 1'
#
loop_
_entity.id
_entity.type
_entity.pdbx_description
1 polymer ?
#
loop_
_entity_poly.entity_id
_entity_poly.type
_entity_poly.pdbx_seq_one_letter_code
_entity_poly.pdbx_strand_id
1 'polypeptide(L)'
;MSNNNNNQLPGSSRLPGSAPSNPFASRTNNNNQSNNSPFGGSSSSSSRFGGSRFSSRFGRSTVNWTVTPLYERAVRFSLEGLGDPFQRLLGMPLNPEMRSIDNVMKALSEDPELAERLSNTLDEIWASYGFVGAAMLFPYDAAVRRAYVEVIQPLPPQPEQADSDDDSDEDESDSNDTPEIQGEKPKVAQLRAIDLGLVLNVLARSRANVLVGNTPLALETGFLQQTFVCDDPRIVDIAEATGCIEDGWG
;
A
#
# COMPACT_ATOMS: atom_id res chain seq x y z
N MET A 1 -49.10 -26.36 -31.14
CA MET A 1 -48.66 -25.38 -32.14
C MET A 1 -47.21 -25.09 -31.85
N SER A 2 -46.33 -25.73 -32.62
CA SER A 2 -44.88 -25.73 -32.46
C SER A 2 -44.31 -24.59 -33.29
N ASN A 3 -43.45 -23.73 -32.72
CA ASN A 3 -42.62 -22.84 -33.51
C ASN A 3 -41.16 -22.93 -33.05
N ASN A 4 -40.44 -23.70 -33.85
CA ASN A 4 -38.99 -23.85 -33.90
C ASN A 4 -38.44 -22.65 -34.66
N ASN A 5 -37.47 -21.91 -34.11
CA ASN A 5 -36.69 -20.95 -34.89
C ASN A 5 -35.19 -21.13 -34.60
N ASN A 6 -34.58 -21.93 -35.45
CA ASN A 6 -33.14 -22.03 -35.67
C ASN A 6 -32.66 -20.74 -36.35
N ASN A 7 -31.74 -20.01 -35.72
CA ASN A 7 -30.91 -19.04 -36.41
C ASN A 7 -29.44 -19.48 -36.29
N GLN A 8 -28.97 -20.07 -37.39
CA GLN A 8 -27.62 -20.56 -37.61
C GLN A 8 -26.82 -19.41 -38.24
N LEU A 9 -25.78 -18.91 -37.57
CA LEU A 9 -24.82 -17.97 -38.15
C LEU A 9 -23.59 -18.73 -38.70
N PRO A 10 -23.01 -18.27 -39.83
CA PRO A 10 -21.93 -18.94 -40.52
C PRO A 10 -20.56 -18.71 -39.86
N GLY A 11 -19.70 -19.71 -40.04
CA GLY A 11 -18.39 -19.82 -39.41
C GLY A 11 -17.41 -18.70 -39.74
N SER A 12 -16.60 -18.38 -38.73
CA SER A 12 -15.39 -17.59 -38.87
C SER A 12 -14.18 -18.47 -38.62
N SER A 13 -13.32 -18.50 -39.64
CA SER A 13 -12.17 -19.37 -39.82
C SER A 13 -11.10 -19.14 -38.76
N ARG A 14 -10.62 -20.25 -38.18
CA ARG A 14 -9.45 -20.31 -37.31
C ARG A 14 -8.17 -20.08 -38.11
N LEU A 15 -7.35 -19.12 -37.70
CA LEU A 15 -5.94 -19.04 -38.07
C LEU A 15 -5.07 -19.58 -36.93
N PRO A 16 -4.08 -20.44 -37.20
CA PRO A 16 -3.10 -20.88 -36.20
C PRO A 16 -1.98 -19.84 -36.09
N GLY A 17 -2.01 -19.05 -35.00
CA GLY A 17 -0.95 -18.11 -34.64
C GLY A 17 -0.01 -18.71 -33.60
N SER A 18 1.25 -18.84 -33.98
CA SER A 18 2.36 -19.46 -33.26
C SER A 18 2.61 -18.91 -31.85
N ALA A 19 2.88 -19.81 -30.92
CA ALA A 19 3.29 -19.52 -29.55
C ALA A 19 4.71 -18.92 -29.51
N PRO A 20 4.96 -17.84 -28.74
CA PRO A 20 6.32 -17.45 -28.36
C PRO A 20 6.84 -18.38 -27.25
N SER A 21 7.89 -19.13 -27.57
CA SER A 21 8.68 -19.92 -26.63
C SER A 21 9.45 -19.01 -25.66
N ASN A 22 9.10 -19.03 -24.38
CA ASN A 22 9.90 -18.44 -23.30
C ASN A 22 11.15 -19.30 -23.02
N PRO A 23 12.38 -18.77 -23.13
CA PRO A 23 13.60 -19.45 -22.73
C PRO A 23 14.04 -18.92 -21.36
N PHE A 24 13.31 -19.25 -20.29
CA PHE A 24 13.79 -19.02 -18.93
C PHE A 24 13.43 -20.21 -18.04
N ALA A 25 14.00 -21.37 -18.42
CA ALA A 25 14.16 -22.50 -17.53
C ALA A 25 15.60 -22.48 -17.02
N SER A 26 15.80 -22.11 -15.77
CA SER A 26 17.04 -22.39 -15.06
C SER A 26 16.82 -22.53 -13.55
N ARG A 27 16.93 -23.80 -13.15
CA ARG A 27 17.52 -24.30 -11.89
C ARG A 27 16.70 -24.17 -10.61
N THR A 28 15.94 -25.24 -10.39
CA THR A 28 16.05 -26.06 -9.17
C THR A 28 17.48 -26.08 -8.61
N ASN A 29 17.65 -25.64 -7.37
CA ASN A 29 18.72 -26.17 -6.53
C ASN A 29 18.15 -26.55 -5.15
N ASN A 30 18.06 -27.86 -5.00
CA ASN A 30 17.68 -28.59 -3.82
C ASN A 30 18.93 -28.66 -2.92
N ASN A 31 18.91 -28.07 -1.73
CA ASN A 31 19.94 -28.40 -0.75
C ASN A 31 19.34 -28.55 0.65
N ASN A 32 18.97 -29.79 0.89
CA ASN A 32 18.72 -30.41 2.17
C ASN A 32 20.07 -30.49 2.93
N GLN A 33 20.28 -29.63 3.93
CA GLN A 33 21.35 -29.83 4.91
C GLN A 33 20.80 -29.66 6.33
N SER A 34 20.37 -30.81 6.86
CA SER A 34 20.45 -31.15 8.27
C SER A 34 21.85 -30.89 8.82
N ASN A 35 21.96 -30.09 9.89
CA ASN A 35 23.11 -30.13 10.78
C ASN A 35 22.64 -30.03 12.24
N ASN A 36 22.53 -31.21 12.84
CA ASN A 36 22.63 -31.43 14.28
C ASN A 36 24.11 -31.31 14.67
N SER A 37 24.42 -30.49 15.67
CA SER A 37 25.62 -30.65 16.52
C SER A 37 25.32 -30.17 17.93
N PRO A 38 25.35 -31.08 18.93
CA PRO A 38 25.35 -30.78 20.35
C PRO A 38 26.76 -30.92 20.95
N PHE A 39 27.19 -29.96 21.77
CA PHE A 39 28.30 -29.93 22.77
C PHE A 39 28.71 -28.44 22.90
N GLY A 40 28.96 -27.82 24.04
CA GLY A 40 29.49 -28.29 25.31
C GLY A 40 30.74 -27.45 25.64
N GLY A 41 30.75 -26.75 26.77
CA GLY A 41 32.00 -26.42 27.49
C GLY A 41 32.57 -24.99 27.41
N SER A 42 32.60 -24.36 28.60
CA SER A 42 33.79 -23.77 29.24
C SER A 42 34.29 -22.37 28.84
N SER A 43 34.01 -21.43 29.74
CA SER A 43 34.92 -20.44 30.34
C SER A 43 36.36 -20.31 29.82
N SER A 44 36.77 -19.09 29.46
CA SER A 44 38.00 -18.46 29.98
C SER A 44 38.15 -16.99 29.56
N SER A 45 38.35 -16.15 30.60
CA SER A 45 39.18 -14.94 30.73
C SER A 45 39.79 -14.18 29.54
N SER A 46 39.88 -12.87 29.80
CA SER A 46 40.64 -11.80 29.11
C SER A 46 39.84 -11.09 28.01
N SER A 47 39.90 -9.78 27.84
CA SER A 47 40.94 -8.83 28.23
C SER A 47 40.32 -7.45 28.50
N ARG A 48 40.81 -6.76 29.53
CA ARG A 48 40.70 -5.31 29.68
C ARG A 48 41.51 -4.66 28.55
N PHE A 49 40.84 -4.21 27.50
CA PHE A 49 41.36 -3.18 26.62
C PHE A 49 40.47 -1.95 26.76
N GLY A 50 41.06 -0.88 27.32
CA GLY A 50 40.53 0.46 27.23
C GLY A 50 40.53 0.88 25.77
N GLY A 51 39.42 0.61 25.09
CA GLY A 51 39.12 1.14 23.77
C GLY A 51 38.55 2.53 23.94
N SER A 52 39.23 3.50 23.36
CA SER A 52 38.79 4.88 23.20
C SER A 52 37.28 4.98 23.01
N ARG A 53 36.67 5.85 23.82
CA ARG A 53 35.33 6.36 23.61
C ARG A 53 35.29 7.09 22.27
N PHE A 54 35.19 6.35 21.17
CA PHE A 54 34.60 6.85 19.94
C PHE A 54 33.13 7.07 20.24
N SER A 55 32.88 8.15 20.99
CA SER A 55 31.59 8.80 21.08
C SER A 55 31.11 8.94 19.65
N SER A 56 30.02 8.24 19.34
CA SER A 56 29.32 8.29 18.06
C SER A 56 28.88 9.73 17.80
N ARG A 57 29.80 10.55 17.28
CA ARG A 57 29.56 11.92 16.78
C ARG A 57 28.85 11.93 15.44
N PHE A 58 28.52 10.77 14.88
CA PHE A 58 27.51 10.68 13.84
C PHE A 58 26.15 10.84 14.53
N GLY A 59 25.75 12.10 14.71
CA GLY A 59 24.38 12.46 15.00
C GLY A 59 23.50 11.70 14.01
N ARG A 60 22.65 10.82 14.54
CA ARG A 60 21.64 10.14 13.73
C ARG A 60 20.70 11.23 13.24
N SER A 61 20.97 11.81 12.08
CA SER A 61 19.99 12.59 11.36
C SER A 61 18.83 11.65 11.11
N THR A 62 17.72 11.89 11.80
CA THR A 62 16.46 11.22 11.52
C THR A 62 16.04 11.71 10.15
N VAL A 63 16.36 10.93 9.11
CA VAL A 63 15.90 11.19 7.74
C VAL A 63 14.38 11.14 7.78
N ASN A 64 13.77 12.31 7.80
CA ASN A 64 12.32 12.45 7.74
C ASN A 64 11.93 12.30 6.27
N TRP A 65 11.65 11.06 5.87
CA TRP A 65 11.06 10.81 4.56
C TRP A 65 9.63 11.32 4.60
N THR A 66 9.27 12.14 3.62
CA THR A 66 7.91 12.70 3.53
C THR A 66 7.30 12.30 2.20
N VAL A 67 6.03 11.89 2.24
CA VAL A 67 5.28 11.53 1.04
C VAL A 67 4.92 12.83 0.32
N THR A 68 5.23 12.92 -0.96
CA THR A 68 4.76 14.04 -1.80
C THR A 68 3.62 13.51 -2.65
N PRO A 69 2.37 13.98 -2.44
CA PRO A 69 1.25 13.60 -3.29
C PRO A 69 1.56 13.98 -4.74
N LEU A 70 1.37 13.03 -5.65
CA LEU A 70 1.62 13.24 -7.08
C LEU A 70 0.38 13.79 -7.79
N TYR A 71 -0.81 13.60 -7.21
CA TYR A 71 -2.09 13.94 -7.82
C TYR A 71 -3.01 14.68 -6.84
N GLU A 72 -4.04 15.33 -7.39
CA GLU A 72 -5.03 16.10 -6.65
C GLU A 72 -6.04 15.23 -5.90
N ARG A 73 -6.02 13.91 -6.10
CA ARG A 73 -6.94 12.97 -5.46
C ARG A 73 -6.19 11.79 -4.89
N ALA A 74 -6.63 11.32 -3.73
CA ALA A 74 -6.13 10.10 -3.12
C ALA A 74 -7.29 9.26 -2.57
N VAL A 75 -7.25 7.96 -2.79
CA VAL A 75 -8.28 7.02 -2.33
C VAL A 75 -7.78 6.27 -1.11
N ARG A 76 -8.61 6.27 -0.06
CA ARG A 76 -8.47 5.46 1.14
C ARG A 76 -9.16 4.11 0.97
N PHE A 77 -8.43 3.05 1.27
CA PHE A 77 -8.90 1.66 1.33
C PHE A 77 -8.93 1.22 2.79
N SER A 78 -10.11 0.91 3.30
CA SER A 78 -10.34 0.39 4.65
C SER A 78 -11.60 -0.46 4.66
N LEU A 79 -11.61 -1.52 5.47
CA LEU A 79 -12.83 -2.27 5.76
C LEU A 79 -13.73 -1.59 6.80
N GLU A 80 -13.25 -0.52 7.44
CA GLU A 80 -14.01 0.20 8.46
C GLU A 80 -15.29 0.82 7.86
N GLY A 81 -16.44 0.39 8.38
CA GLY A 81 -17.76 0.83 7.92
C GLY A 81 -18.32 0.08 6.71
N LEU A 82 -17.65 -0.99 6.24
CA LEU A 82 -18.10 -1.83 5.10
C LEU A 82 -18.72 -3.18 5.51
N GLY A 83 -19.19 -3.32 6.75
CA GLY A 83 -19.64 -4.61 7.30
C GLY A 83 -20.81 -5.30 6.60
N ASP A 84 -21.82 -4.55 6.16
CA ASP A 84 -23.02 -5.11 5.51
C ASP A 84 -22.77 -5.64 4.07
N PRO A 85 -21.97 -4.98 3.21
CA PRO A 85 -21.62 -5.46 1.87
C PRO A 85 -20.99 -6.86 1.77
N PHE A 86 -20.32 -7.35 2.83
CA PHE A 86 -19.54 -8.60 2.76
C PHE A 86 -20.38 -9.83 2.44
N GLN A 87 -21.55 -9.93 3.04
CA GLN A 87 -22.46 -11.07 2.81
C GLN A 87 -23.08 -11.03 1.42
N ARG A 88 -23.30 -9.83 0.88
CA ARG A 88 -23.81 -9.66 -0.49
C ARG A 88 -22.81 -10.14 -1.51
N LEU A 89 -21.52 -9.87 -1.30
CA LEU A 89 -20.45 -10.33 -2.18
C LEU A 89 -20.41 -11.87 -2.26
N LEU A 90 -20.70 -12.56 -1.15
CA LEU A 90 -20.70 -14.02 -1.06
C LEU A 90 -22.05 -14.68 -1.42
N GLY A 91 -23.09 -13.89 -1.69
CA GLY A 91 -24.45 -14.41 -1.91
C GLY A 91 -25.07 -15.09 -0.68
N MET A 92 -24.57 -14.79 0.52
CA MET A 92 -25.04 -15.36 1.78
C MET A 92 -26.22 -14.55 2.36
N PRO A 93 -27.13 -15.18 3.12
CA PRO A 93 -28.17 -14.46 3.83
C PRO A 93 -27.57 -13.46 4.83
N LEU A 94 -28.26 -12.35 5.04
CA LEU A 94 -27.82 -11.30 5.96
C LEU A 94 -27.73 -11.85 7.39
N ASN A 95 -26.51 -11.94 7.93
CA ASN A 95 -26.24 -12.29 9.32
C ASN A 95 -25.69 -11.06 10.07
N PRO A 96 -26.43 -10.46 11.01
CA PRO A 96 -25.98 -9.27 11.72
C PRO A 96 -24.68 -9.49 12.52
N GLU A 97 -24.31 -10.73 12.81
CA GLU A 97 -23.08 -11.05 13.53
C GLU A 97 -21.82 -10.80 12.68
N MET A 98 -21.86 -10.92 11.34
CA MET A 98 -20.66 -10.67 10.50
C MET A 98 -20.46 -9.19 10.14
N ARG A 99 -21.12 -8.27 10.87
CA ARG A 99 -20.92 -6.83 10.66
C ARG A 99 -19.53 -6.36 11.06
N SER A 100 -18.89 -7.04 12.02
CA SER A 100 -17.53 -6.72 12.42
C SER A 100 -16.53 -7.49 11.55
N ILE A 101 -15.43 -6.80 11.23
CA ILE A 101 -14.31 -7.37 10.46
C ILE A 101 -13.76 -8.60 11.19
N ASP A 102 -13.64 -8.56 12.52
CA ASP A 102 -13.12 -9.68 13.31
C ASP A 102 -13.97 -10.94 13.17
N ASN A 103 -15.30 -10.81 13.06
CA ASN A 103 -16.19 -11.95 12.86
C ASN A 103 -16.09 -12.50 11.43
N VAL A 104 -15.88 -11.64 10.44
CA VAL A 104 -15.57 -12.04 9.06
C VAL A 104 -14.26 -12.82 9.00
N MET A 105 -13.20 -12.31 9.64
CA MET A 105 -11.90 -12.97 9.69
C MET A 105 -11.99 -14.32 10.40
N LYS A 106 -12.73 -14.38 11.51
CA LYS A 106 -12.99 -15.62 12.23
C LYS A 106 -13.70 -16.64 11.33
N ALA A 107 -14.76 -16.23 10.63
CA ALA A 107 -15.49 -17.10 9.70
C ALA A 107 -14.59 -17.62 8.56
N LEU A 108 -13.75 -16.76 7.97
CA LEU A 108 -12.79 -17.16 6.93
C LEU A 108 -11.73 -18.13 7.46
N SER A 109 -11.36 -18.04 8.75
CA SER A 109 -10.42 -18.97 9.37
C SER A 109 -11.04 -20.33 9.74
N GLU A 110 -12.34 -20.35 10.04
CA GLU A 110 -13.08 -21.56 10.41
C GLU A 110 -13.58 -22.35 9.19
N ASP A 111 -13.90 -21.68 8.09
CA ASP A 111 -14.43 -22.28 6.86
C ASP A 111 -13.49 -22.05 5.65
N PRO A 112 -12.64 -23.04 5.30
CA PRO A 112 -11.71 -22.91 4.17
C PRO A 112 -12.42 -22.90 2.81
N GLU A 113 -13.62 -23.51 2.68
CA GLU A 113 -14.38 -23.47 1.43
C GLU A 113 -14.89 -22.06 1.15
N LEU A 114 -15.30 -21.34 2.21
CA LEU A 114 -15.71 -19.94 2.12
C LEU A 114 -14.55 -19.06 1.65
N ALA A 115 -13.35 -19.27 2.20
CA ALA A 115 -12.15 -18.53 1.81
C ALA A 115 -11.77 -18.79 0.34
N GLU A 116 -11.87 -20.04 -0.13
CA GLU A 116 -11.61 -20.37 -1.54
C GLU A 116 -12.62 -19.71 -2.48
N ARG A 117 -13.92 -19.75 -2.16
CA ARG A 117 -14.96 -19.07 -2.94
C ARG A 117 -14.74 -17.57 -3.00
N LEU A 118 -14.39 -16.95 -1.87
CA LEU A 118 -14.06 -15.53 -1.81
C LEU A 118 -12.84 -15.23 -2.69
N SER A 119 -11.78 -16.03 -2.59
CA SER A 119 -10.57 -15.85 -3.40
C SER A 119 -10.89 -15.88 -4.90
N ASN A 120 -11.62 -16.90 -5.36
CA ASN A 120 -12.01 -17.03 -6.77
C ASN A 120 -12.83 -15.83 -7.26
N THR A 121 -13.77 -15.36 -6.42
CA THR A 121 -14.61 -14.18 -6.74
C THR A 121 -13.75 -12.91 -6.82
N LEU A 122 -12.82 -12.72 -5.88
CA LEU A 122 -11.92 -11.57 -5.87
C LEU A 122 -10.94 -11.60 -7.05
N ASP A 123 -10.42 -12.76 -7.43
CA ASP A 123 -9.57 -12.94 -8.62
C ASP A 123 -10.31 -12.57 -9.91
N GLU A 124 -11.58 -12.99 -10.06
CA GLU A 124 -12.41 -12.64 -11.21
C GLU A 124 -12.68 -11.13 -11.29
N ILE A 125 -13.08 -10.53 -10.16
CA ILE A 125 -13.31 -9.07 -10.06
C ILE A 125 -12.03 -8.31 -10.39
N TRP A 126 -10.89 -8.72 -9.84
CA TRP A 126 -9.61 -8.05 -10.06
C TRP A 126 -9.16 -8.11 -11.52
N ALA A 127 -9.35 -9.27 -12.16
CA ALA A 127 -9.08 -9.44 -13.58
C ALA A 127 -9.92 -8.48 -14.44
N SER A 128 -11.17 -8.22 -14.04
CA SER A 128 -12.07 -7.30 -14.74
C SER A 128 -11.60 -5.83 -14.71
N TYR A 129 -10.88 -5.42 -13.67
CA TYR A 129 -10.32 -4.07 -13.58
C TYR A 129 -9.13 -3.84 -14.52
N GLY A 130 -8.49 -4.91 -15.02
CA GLY A 130 -7.37 -4.80 -15.95
C GLY A 130 -6.15 -4.07 -15.39
N PHE A 131 -5.98 -4.05 -14.06
CA PHE A 131 -4.85 -3.37 -13.43
C PHE A 131 -3.53 -4.14 -13.68
N VAL A 132 -2.58 -3.47 -14.33
CA VAL A 132 -1.26 -4.02 -14.64
C VAL A 132 -0.15 -3.16 -14.04
N GLY A 133 0.88 -3.80 -13.52
CA GLY A 133 2.06 -3.13 -12.95
C GLY A 133 2.00 -3.03 -11.43
N ALA A 134 2.59 -1.95 -10.90
CA ALA A 134 2.66 -1.70 -9.47
C ALA A 134 2.16 -0.29 -9.14
N ALA A 135 1.60 -0.12 -7.93
CA ALA A 135 1.23 1.16 -7.34
C ALA A 135 1.73 1.20 -5.89
N MET A 136 2.16 2.39 -5.44
CA MET A 136 2.54 2.61 -4.05
C MET A 136 1.30 2.79 -3.20
N LEU A 137 1.30 2.16 -2.03
CA LEU A 137 0.30 2.35 -0.98
C LEU A 137 0.99 3.03 0.19
N PHE A 138 0.32 3.98 0.83
CA PHE A 138 0.84 4.64 2.02
C PHE A 138 -0.02 4.23 3.21
N PRO A 139 0.57 3.77 4.33
CA PRO A 139 -0.18 3.53 5.57
C PRO A 139 -0.96 4.79 5.96
N TYR A 140 -2.22 4.65 6.35
CA TYR A 140 -3.05 5.80 6.73
C TYR A 140 -2.77 6.24 8.17
N ASP A 141 -1.54 6.72 8.40
CA ASP A 141 -1.09 7.26 9.68
C ASP A 141 -1.08 8.79 9.70
N ALA A 142 -0.83 9.38 10.88
CA ALA A 142 -0.83 10.83 11.05
C ALA A 142 0.27 11.53 10.24
N ALA A 143 1.40 10.88 9.96
CA ALA A 143 2.48 11.47 9.20
C ALA A 143 2.12 11.55 7.71
N VAL A 144 1.50 10.51 7.16
CA VAL A 144 0.97 10.51 5.80
C VAL A 144 -0.17 11.52 5.68
N ARG A 145 -1.16 11.53 6.60
CA ARG A 145 -2.24 12.54 6.57
C ARG A 145 -1.68 13.96 6.57
N ARG A 146 -0.70 14.22 7.45
CA ARG A 146 0.03 15.48 7.48
C ARG A 146 0.65 15.82 6.12
N ALA A 147 1.31 14.88 5.47
CA ALA A 147 1.99 15.13 4.19
C ALA A 147 1.02 15.50 3.03
N TYR A 148 -0.22 15.02 3.10
CA TYR A 148 -1.28 15.36 2.15
C TYR A 148 -1.98 16.69 2.46
N VAL A 149 -1.96 17.14 3.71
CA VAL A 149 -2.64 18.37 4.16
C VAL A 149 -1.67 19.56 4.27
N GLU A 150 -0.51 19.35 4.88
CA GLU A 150 0.47 20.39 5.17
C GLU A 150 1.41 20.65 3.99
N VAL A 151 1.77 21.92 3.80
CA VAL A 151 2.83 22.32 2.88
C VAL A 151 4.15 22.05 3.59
N ILE A 152 4.83 20.98 3.20
CA ILE A 152 6.23 20.80 3.58
C ILE A 152 7.01 21.83 2.78
N GLN A 153 7.18 23.03 3.35
CA GLN A 153 8.13 23.98 2.79
C GLN A 153 9.50 23.30 2.84
N PRO A 154 10.28 23.30 1.74
CA PRO A 154 11.69 22.98 1.85
C PRO A 154 12.23 23.95 2.91
N LEU A 155 12.75 23.42 4.02
CA LEU A 155 13.35 24.28 5.03
C LEU A 155 14.35 25.16 4.27
N PRO A 156 14.26 26.51 4.36
CA PRO A 156 15.29 27.35 3.79
C PRO A 156 16.63 26.82 4.29
N PRO A 157 17.66 26.79 3.43
CA PRO A 157 18.99 26.33 3.86
C PRO A 157 19.30 27.05 5.15
N GLN A 158 19.51 26.28 6.23
CA GLN A 158 19.86 26.90 7.50
C GLN A 158 21.06 27.78 7.21
N PRO A 159 21.03 29.07 7.57
CA PRO A 159 22.19 29.92 7.38
C PRO A 159 23.34 29.14 8.02
N GLU A 160 24.35 28.81 7.21
CA GLU A 160 25.59 28.27 7.74
C GLU A 160 25.95 29.22 8.87
N GLN A 161 25.93 28.75 10.11
CA GLN A 161 26.39 29.54 11.23
C GLN A 161 27.85 29.80 10.88
N ALA A 162 28.10 30.96 10.26
CA ALA A 162 29.42 31.49 10.11
C ALA A 162 29.92 31.55 11.55
N ASP A 163 30.90 30.72 11.87
CA ASP A 163 31.64 30.79 13.12
C ASP A 163 32.26 32.19 13.18
N SER A 164 31.50 33.16 13.67
CA SER A 164 31.90 34.55 13.79
C SER A 164 32.61 34.71 15.12
N ASP A 165 33.91 34.40 15.12
CA ASP A 165 34.86 35.05 16.00
C ASP A 165 35.09 36.48 15.46
N ASP A 166 34.17 37.43 15.71
CA ASP A 166 34.46 38.85 15.45
C ASP A 166 33.67 39.79 16.36
N ASP A 167 34.39 40.41 17.30
CA ASP A 167 34.00 41.53 18.16
C ASP A 167 33.87 42.80 17.31
N SER A 168 32.74 43.02 16.65
CA SER A 168 32.48 44.29 15.95
C SER A 168 31.10 44.84 16.30
N ASP A 169 31.14 45.89 17.13
CA ASP A 169 30.08 46.88 17.31
C ASP A 169 29.82 47.63 15.98
N GLU A 170 28.56 48.06 15.80
CA GLU A 170 28.04 49.09 14.87
C GLU A 170 27.07 48.64 13.74
N ASP A 171 25.80 48.96 14.02
CA ASP A 171 24.87 49.78 13.23
C ASP A 171 24.09 49.29 11.99
N GLU A 172 22.77 49.48 12.16
CA GLU A 172 21.70 49.86 11.22
C GLU A 172 21.23 48.91 10.11
N SER A 173 20.11 48.25 10.45
CA SER A 173 18.87 48.13 9.67
C SER A 173 18.99 47.84 8.18
N ASP A 174 18.79 46.57 7.82
CA ASP A 174 18.29 46.23 6.50
C ASP A 174 17.02 45.38 6.65
N SER A 175 15.88 46.04 6.43
CA SER A 175 14.54 45.46 6.42
C SER A 175 14.42 44.54 5.21
N ASN A 176 14.78 43.27 5.41
CA ASN A 176 14.71 42.25 4.38
C ASN A 176 13.25 41.78 4.19
N ASP A 177 12.44 42.62 3.53
CA ASP A 177 11.10 42.31 3.03
C ASP A 177 11.23 41.30 1.87
N THR A 178 11.50 40.04 2.22
CA THR A 178 11.44 38.94 1.24
C THR A 178 9.95 38.67 0.98
N PRO A 179 9.44 38.82 -0.25
CA PRO A 179 8.05 38.55 -0.55
C PRO A 179 7.78 37.08 -0.27
N GLU A 180 6.96 36.81 0.75
CA GLU A 180 6.47 35.48 1.08
C GLU A 180 5.62 34.99 -0.11
N ILE A 181 6.21 34.17 -0.98
CA ILE A 181 5.48 33.55 -2.10
C ILE A 181 4.54 32.51 -1.49
N GLN A 182 3.36 32.96 -1.06
CA GLN A 182 2.26 32.11 -0.62
C GLN A 182 1.64 31.45 -1.86
N GLY A 183 2.31 30.43 -2.39
CA GLY A 183 1.71 29.54 -3.38
C GLY A 183 0.62 28.72 -2.70
N GLU A 184 -0.65 28.95 -3.07
CA GLU A 184 -1.75 28.08 -2.67
C GLU A 184 -1.49 26.68 -3.25
N LYS A 185 -1.09 25.73 -2.38
CA LYS A 185 -0.90 24.35 -2.81
C LYS A 185 -2.27 23.75 -3.15
N PRO A 186 -2.40 22.98 -4.25
CA PRO A 186 -3.63 22.28 -4.55
C PRO A 186 -4.00 21.36 -3.38
N LYS A 187 -5.19 21.56 -2.84
CA LYS A 187 -5.77 20.74 -1.78
C LYS A 187 -6.07 19.36 -2.36
N VAL A 188 -5.36 18.32 -1.89
CA VAL A 188 -5.63 16.95 -2.33
C VAL A 188 -6.98 16.51 -1.76
N ALA A 189 -7.93 16.13 -2.61
CA ALA A 189 -9.20 15.58 -2.20
C ALA A 189 -9.01 14.13 -1.72
N GLN A 190 -9.51 13.83 -0.52
CA GLN A 190 -9.55 12.45 -0.03
C GLN A 190 -10.85 11.79 -0.46
N LEU A 191 -10.73 10.62 -1.05
CA LEU A 191 -11.83 9.73 -1.38
C LEU A 191 -11.75 8.49 -0.50
N ARG A 192 -12.88 7.85 -0.22
CA ARG A 192 -12.95 6.52 0.38
C ARG A 192 -13.62 5.56 -0.59
N ALA A 193 -12.93 4.48 -0.93
CA ALA A 193 -13.50 3.42 -1.75
C ALA A 193 -14.62 2.71 -0.97
N ILE A 194 -15.77 2.50 -1.63
CA ILE A 194 -16.92 1.79 -1.03
C ILE A 194 -17.20 0.44 -1.71
N ASP A 195 -16.61 0.19 -2.88
CA ASP A 195 -16.65 -1.12 -3.52
C ASP A 195 -15.82 -2.12 -2.70
N LEU A 196 -16.50 -3.09 -2.10
CA LEU A 196 -15.87 -4.09 -1.25
C LEU A 196 -14.93 -5.01 -2.02
N GLY A 197 -15.26 -5.38 -3.27
CA GLY A 197 -14.42 -6.23 -4.10
C GLY A 197 -13.09 -5.55 -4.44
N LEU A 198 -13.13 -4.25 -4.71
CA LEU A 198 -11.93 -3.43 -4.87
C LEU A 198 -11.13 -3.32 -3.57
N VAL A 199 -11.78 -2.94 -2.46
CA VAL A 199 -11.11 -2.77 -1.16
C VAL A 199 -10.43 -4.07 -0.72
N LEU A 200 -11.14 -5.19 -0.76
CA LEU A 200 -10.56 -6.49 -0.38
C LEU A 200 -9.40 -6.89 -1.29
N ASN A 201 -9.50 -6.67 -2.60
CA ASN A 201 -8.39 -6.98 -3.51
C ASN A 201 -7.15 -6.15 -3.22
N VAL A 202 -7.30 -4.83 -3.01
CA VAL A 202 -6.17 -3.95 -2.69
C VAL A 202 -5.51 -4.39 -1.39
N LEU A 203 -6.28 -4.63 -0.33
CA LEU A 203 -5.76 -5.06 0.96
C LEU A 203 -5.08 -6.43 0.87
N ALA A 204 -5.76 -7.43 0.29
CA ALA A 204 -5.28 -8.82 0.23
C ALA A 204 -4.07 -9.00 -0.71
N ARG A 205 -3.89 -8.14 -1.72
CA ARG A 205 -2.75 -8.18 -2.64
C ARG A 205 -1.62 -7.22 -2.27
N SER A 206 -1.82 -6.34 -1.31
CA SER A 206 -0.77 -5.42 -0.85
C SER A 206 0.36 -6.17 -0.15
N ARG A 207 1.61 -5.88 -0.53
CA ARG A 207 2.81 -6.43 0.12
C ARG A 207 3.83 -5.31 0.29
N ALA A 208 4.33 -5.16 1.52
CA ALA A 208 5.32 -4.13 1.85
C ALA A 208 4.96 -2.74 1.30
N ASN A 209 3.69 -2.34 1.46
CA ASN A 209 3.16 -1.06 0.98
C ASN A 209 3.20 -0.88 -0.55
N VAL A 210 3.23 -1.97 -1.31
CA VAL A 210 3.15 -1.98 -2.77
C VAL A 210 2.00 -2.88 -3.20
N LEU A 211 1.17 -2.38 -4.09
CA LEU A 211 0.14 -3.15 -4.80
C LEU A 211 0.70 -3.57 -6.14
N VAL A 212 0.81 -4.86 -6.41
CA VAL A 212 1.23 -5.39 -7.72
C VAL A 212 0.09 -6.19 -8.31
N GLY A 213 -0.24 -5.94 -9.59
CA GLY A 213 -1.43 -6.51 -10.23
C GLY A 213 -1.50 -8.03 -10.22
N ASN A 214 -0.35 -8.71 -10.24
CA ASN A 214 -0.28 -10.19 -10.25
C ASN A 214 0.03 -10.81 -8.88
N THR A 215 0.00 -10.03 -7.79
CA THR A 215 0.27 -10.58 -6.45
C THR A 215 -0.85 -11.54 -6.04
N PRO A 216 -0.54 -12.75 -5.55
CA PRO A 216 -1.54 -13.67 -5.00
C PRO A 216 -2.30 -13.06 -3.83
N LEU A 217 -3.58 -13.40 -3.70
CA LEU A 217 -4.40 -13.00 -2.55
C LEU A 217 -3.86 -13.62 -1.26
N ALA A 218 -3.76 -12.81 -0.19
CA ALA A 218 -3.63 -13.31 1.17
C ALA A 218 -4.76 -12.72 2.02
N LEU A 219 -5.66 -13.58 2.46
CA LEU A 219 -6.82 -13.22 3.28
C LEU A 219 -6.49 -13.31 4.79
N GLU A 220 -5.24 -13.07 5.16
CA GLU A 220 -4.82 -13.10 6.56
C GLU A 220 -5.23 -11.80 7.26
N THR A 221 -5.57 -11.91 8.55
CA THR A 221 -6.02 -10.79 9.38
C THR A 221 -5.08 -9.59 9.33
N GLY A 222 -3.77 -9.84 9.30
CA GLY A 222 -2.76 -8.79 9.28
C GLY A 222 -2.78 -7.91 8.02
N PHE A 223 -3.26 -8.42 6.89
CA PHE A 223 -3.41 -7.62 5.66
C PHE A 223 -4.76 -6.91 5.61
N LEU A 224 -5.84 -7.59 5.98
CA LEU A 224 -7.20 -7.07 5.85
C LEU A 224 -7.54 -5.98 6.88
N GLN A 225 -6.85 -5.95 8.03
CA GLN A 225 -7.01 -4.87 9.03
C GLN A 225 -6.25 -3.59 8.69
N GLN A 226 -5.42 -3.59 7.64
CA GLN A 226 -4.65 -2.41 7.26
C GLN A 226 -5.56 -1.35 6.64
N THR A 227 -5.14 -0.09 6.78
CA THR A 227 -5.75 1.03 6.08
C THR A 227 -4.68 1.73 5.26
N PHE A 228 -4.92 1.85 3.97
CA PHE A 228 -3.98 2.46 3.02
C PHE A 228 -4.61 3.67 2.33
N VAL A 229 -3.76 4.58 1.87
CA VAL A 229 -4.07 5.61 0.89
C VAL A 229 -3.24 5.39 -0.38
N CYS A 230 -3.82 5.66 -1.54
CA CYS A 230 -3.14 5.61 -2.83
C CYS A 230 -3.55 6.80 -3.68
N ASP A 231 -2.58 7.46 -4.30
CA ASP A 231 -2.78 8.55 -5.25
C ASP A 231 -2.44 8.15 -6.69
N ASP A 232 -2.21 6.86 -6.97
CA ASP A 232 -2.01 6.37 -8.34
C ASP A 232 -3.30 6.59 -9.17
N PRO A 233 -3.23 7.32 -10.30
CA PRO A 233 -4.41 7.74 -11.03
C PRO A 233 -5.22 6.56 -11.56
N ARG A 234 -4.57 5.43 -11.89
CA ARG A 234 -5.27 4.23 -12.38
C ARG A 234 -6.12 3.61 -11.29
N ILE A 235 -5.62 3.61 -10.05
CA ILE A 235 -6.33 3.08 -8.89
C ILE A 235 -7.45 4.05 -8.49
N VAL A 236 -7.20 5.35 -8.56
CA VAL A 236 -8.22 6.39 -8.33
C VAL A 236 -9.36 6.24 -9.34
N ASP A 237 -9.07 6.12 -10.63
CA ASP A 237 -10.07 5.94 -11.69
C ASP A 237 -10.93 4.69 -11.46
N ILE A 238 -10.31 3.56 -11.08
CA ILE A 238 -11.04 2.32 -10.75
C ILE A 238 -11.95 2.54 -9.55
N ALA A 239 -11.47 3.20 -8.49
CA ALA A 239 -12.26 3.48 -7.30
C ALA A 239 -13.44 4.42 -7.58
N GLU A 240 -13.25 5.45 -8.40
CA GLU A 240 -14.33 6.35 -8.83
C GLU A 240 -15.36 5.61 -9.70
N ALA A 241 -14.91 4.73 -10.60
CA ALA A 241 -15.79 3.96 -11.49
C ALA A 241 -16.63 2.91 -10.74
N THR A 242 -16.06 2.28 -9.71
CA THR A 242 -16.72 1.25 -8.90
C THR A 242 -17.53 1.81 -7.73
N GLY A 243 -17.16 3.01 -7.28
CA GLY A 243 -17.85 3.75 -6.25
C GLY A 243 -16.89 4.24 -5.17
N CYS A 244 -16.91 5.55 -4.96
CA CYS A 244 -16.23 6.23 -3.86
C CYS A 244 -17.13 7.28 -3.22
N ILE A 245 -16.77 7.70 -2.01
CA ILE A 245 -17.34 8.88 -1.36
C ILE A 245 -16.24 9.86 -1.00
N GLU A 246 -16.52 11.15 -1.06
CA GLU A 246 -15.61 12.16 -0.53
C GLU A 246 -15.51 12.03 0.98
N ASP A 247 -14.28 12.14 1.48
CA ASP A 247 -13.95 12.03 2.89
C ASP A 247 -13.03 13.19 3.30
N GLY A 248 -12.98 13.46 4.61
CA GLY A 248 -12.04 14.44 5.15
C GLY A 248 -10.71 13.79 5.52
N TRP A 249 -9.61 14.53 5.33
CA TRP A 249 -8.36 14.27 6.04
C TRP A 249 -8.58 14.61 7.51
N GLY A 250 -9.11 13.66 8.28
CA GLY A 250 -9.43 13.82 9.70
C GLY A 250 -8.23 13.99 10.62
#